data_AF-A0A4Q9KQS1-F1
#
_entry.id   AF-A0A4Q9KQS1-F1
#
_cell.length_a   1.000
_cell.length_b   1.000
_cell.length_c   1.000
_cell.angle_alpha   90.00
_cell.angle_beta   90.00
_cell.angle_gamma   90.00
#
_symmetry.space_group_name_H-M   'P 1'
#
loop_
_entity.id
_entity.type
_entity.pdbx_description
1 polymer ?
#
loop_
_entity_poly.entity_id
_entity_poly.type
_entity_poly.pdbx_seq_one_letter_code
_entity_poly.pdbx_strand_id
1 'polypeptide(L)'
;MEIPSLSVLSRYTGGVMHYFPNFSCKDELHSCKVYGDMGRFLSMDVGFEGVCRVRMPKECVFKEFYGNFHLKKPDLLSFSNFYACHSFSFEIEICGDLNVNALCVQVACLRTVNEIRKIRILNFCIPVDLKNSVGDFYKNIDFYALVHGYVLKGINNILKNKNEPFEFINKTVKEIYKGYLNNTGKNIGNGKLPEELEEIPLLLLCAYKSVALRTSNYTPMDYKVFYSYLFTVGYPKFIDLLIYPNLIGLHLIYEEIYLNGMDVPVNYDKYRCRLSLDYLEISGFYLLDTGVNIFFFVGSECNNEMTEMLFDSELKSGRINVGIKDNNFSKIVCKMLGMFISGRYLSPNYFYVRDTGESDIYKDIFFSYFLEDSVHGLPSYNEFIKNLRLDG
;
A
#
# COMPACT_ATOMS: atom_id res chain seq x y z
N MET A 1 -14.47 -18.06 5.67
CA MET A 1 -15.49 -17.77 4.65
C MET A 1 -14.95 -18.27 3.31
N GLU A 2 -15.74 -18.34 2.26
CA GLU A 2 -15.22 -18.64 0.91
C GLU A 2 -14.96 -17.32 0.15
N ILE A 3 -14.15 -16.41 0.73
CA ILE A 3 -13.86 -15.11 0.12
C ILE A 3 -13.27 -15.24 -1.30
N PRO A 4 -12.39 -16.22 -1.61
CA PRO A 4 -11.94 -16.45 -2.99
C PRO A 4 -13.11 -16.56 -3.98
N SER A 5 -14.14 -17.36 -3.66
CA SER A 5 -15.31 -17.57 -4.51
C SER A 5 -16.20 -16.33 -4.58
N LEU A 6 -16.45 -15.68 -3.45
CA LEU A 6 -17.31 -14.49 -3.37
C LEU A 6 -16.68 -13.26 -4.03
N SER A 7 -15.35 -13.16 -4.06
CA SER A 7 -14.61 -12.03 -4.65
C SER A 7 -14.86 -11.83 -6.14
N VAL A 8 -15.25 -12.91 -6.84
CA VAL A 8 -15.60 -12.89 -8.25
C VAL A 8 -16.77 -11.93 -8.53
N LEU A 9 -17.73 -11.84 -7.61
CA LEU A 9 -18.90 -10.98 -7.76
C LEU A 9 -18.50 -9.51 -7.83
N SER A 10 -17.69 -9.02 -6.88
CA SER A 10 -17.23 -7.63 -6.89
C SER A 10 -16.28 -7.35 -8.05
N ARG A 11 -15.37 -8.30 -8.35
CA ARG A 11 -14.38 -8.17 -9.42
C ARG A 11 -15.01 -7.90 -10.79
N TYR A 12 -16.03 -8.66 -11.19
CA TYR A 12 -16.59 -8.54 -12.54
C TYR A 12 -17.79 -7.60 -12.65
N THR A 13 -18.37 -7.14 -11.55
CA THR A 13 -19.52 -6.22 -11.57
C THR A 13 -19.14 -4.76 -11.33
N GLY A 14 -17.89 -4.49 -10.92
CA GLY A 14 -17.49 -3.18 -10.40
C GLY A 14 -18.02 -2.93 -8.99
N GLY A 15 -18.10 -3.99 -8.18
CA GLY A 15 -18.53 -3.91 -6.79
C GLY A 15 -17.37 -3.64 -5.83
N VAL A 16 -17.72 -3.35 -4.57
CA VAL A 16 -16.79 -3.17 -3.46
C VAL A 16 -16.91 -4.38 -2.52
N MET A 17 -15.79 -4.79 -1.92
CA MET A 17 -15.73 -5.81 -0.89
C MET A 17 -15.29 -5.20 0.44
N HIS A 18 -16.03 -5.50 1.50
CA HIS A 18 -15.61 -5.28 2.88
C HIS A 18 -15.47 -6.63 3.58
N TYR A 19 -14.39 -6.81 4.34
CA TYR A 19 -14.11 -8.05 5.06
C TYR A 19 -13.89 -7.77 6.54
N PHE A 20 -14.72 -8.40 7.38
CA PHE A 20 -14.67 -8.28 8.84
C PHE A 20 -14.34 -9.66 9.43
N PRO A 21 -13.05 -10.02 9.53
CA PRO A 21 -12.62 -11.32 10.02
C PRO A 21 -12.99 -11.51 11.49
N ASN A 22 -13.44 -12.72 11.85
CA ASN A 22 -13.80 -13.10 13.22
C ASN A 22 -14.80 -12.13 13.90
N PHE A 23 -15.69 -11.53 13.10
CA PHE A 23 -16.70 -10.61 13.61
C PHE A 23 -17.56 -11.28 14.69
N SER A 24 -17.72 -10.57 15.81
CA SER A 24 -18.62 -10.95 16.89
C SER A 24 -19.43 -9.73 17.32
N CYS A 25 -20.76 -9.84 17.30
CA CYS A 25 -21.64 -8.77 17.75
C CYS A 25 -21.53 -8.48 19.27
N LYS A 26 -20.96 -9.42 20.03
CA LYS A 26 -20.69 -9.23 21.47
C LYS A 26 -19.51 -8.30 21.73
N ASP A 27 -18.67 -8.10 20.72
CA ASP A 27 -17.55 -7.17 20.78
C ASP A 27 -18.01 -5.82 20.21
N GLU A 28 -18.05 -4.81 21.07
CA GLU A 28 -18.46 -3.47 20.70
C GLU A 28 -17.53 -2.85 19.65
N LEU A 29 -16.23 -3.17 19.67
CA LEU A 29 -15.25 -2.65 18.72
C LEU A 29 -15.52 -3.18 17.30
N HIS A 30 -15.92 -4.45 17.19
CA HIS A 30 -16.37 -5.03 15.93
C HIS A 30 -17.61 -4.31 15.39
N SER A 31 -18.60 -4.08 16.27
CA SER A 31 -19.86 -3.45 15.90
C SER A 31 -19.66 -2.00 15.47
N CYS A 32 -18.86 -1.23 16.21
CA CYS A 32 -18.49 0.16 15.88
C CYS A 32 -17.78 0.27 14.54
N LYS A 33 -16.86 -0.66 14.24
CA LYS A 33 -16.18 -0.69 12.94
C LYS A 33 -17.14 -0.95 11.80
N VAL A 34 -17.98 -1.99 11.91
CA VAL A 34 -18.96 -2.32 10.87
C VAL A 34 -19.92 -1.15 10.67
N TYR A 35 -20.42 -0.56 11.75
CA TYR A 35 -21.28 0.62 11.70
C TYR A 35 -20.61 1.80 10.98
N GLY A 36 -19.37 2.13 11.33
CA GLY A 36 -18.62 3.23 10.72
C GLY A 36 -18.30 2.99 9.23
N ASP A 37 -17.86 1.79 8.86
CA ASP A 37 -17.55 1.45 7.48
C ASP A 37 -18.82 1.38 6.60
N MET A 38 -19.91 0.81 7.12
CA MET A 38 -21.21 0.81 6.43
C MET A 38 -21.78 2.22 6.30
N GLY A 39 -21.71 3.05 7.35
CA GLY A 39 -22.16 4.44 7.32
C GLY A 39 -21.44 5.23 6.24
N ARG A 40 -20.11 5.10 6.15
CA ARG A 40 -19.33 5.74 5.07
C ARG A 40 -19.71 5.21 3.70
N PHE A 41 -19.83 3.89 3.54
CA PHE A 41 -20.22 3.28 2.26
C PHE A 41 -21.60 3.79 1.78
N LEU A 42 -22.59 3.83 2.66
CA LEU A 42 -23.95 4.29 2.33
C LEU A 42 -24.02 5.81 2.07
N SER A 43 -23.12 6.58 2.69
CA SER A 43 -23.03 8.04 2.48
C SER A 43 -22.23 8.45 1.23
N MET A 44 -21.53 7.51 0.59
CA MET A 44 -20.64 7.81 -0.53
C MET A 44 -21.42 8.12 -1.79
N ASP A 45 -20.94 9.13 -2.55
CA ASP A 45 -21.44 9.38 -3.90
C ASP A 45 -21.25 8.13 -4.79
N VAL A 46 -22.36 7.67 -5.36
CA VAL A 46 -22.38 6.56 -6.31
C VAL A 46 -22.70 7.09 -7.71
N GLY A 47 -21.89 6.67 -8.69
CA GLY A 47 -22.20 6.83 -10.10
C GLY A 47 -22.83 5.57 -10.66
N PHE A 48 -23.82 5.71 -11.53
CA PHE A 48 -24.48 4.58 -12.20
C PHE A 48 -24.13 4.51 -13.68
N GLU A 49 -24.23 3.29 -14.23
CA GLU A 49 -24.06 3.00 -15.65
C GLU A 49 -22.76 3.58 -16.21
N GLY A 50 -21.68 3.36 -15.46
CA GLY A 50 -20.35 3.87 -15.74
C GLY A 50 -19.73 3.17 -16.93
N VAL A 51 -19.22 3.93 -17.89
CA VAL A 51 -18.44 3.41 -19.01
C VAL A 51 -17.17 4.24 -19.12
N CYS A 52 -16.01 3.59 -19.05
CA CYS A 52 -14.71 4.22 -19.19
C CYS A 52 -14.02 3.72 -20.45
N ARG A 53 -13.56 4.63 -21.31
CA ARG A 53 -12.73 4.31 -22.46
C ARG A 53 -11.34 4.90 -22.28
N VAL A 54 -10.31 4.07 -22.46
CA VAL A 54 -8.92 4.51 -22.49
C VAL A 54 -8.44 4.57 -23.93
N ARG A 55 -7.95 5.73 -24.36
CA ARG A 55 -7.40 5.96 -25.71
C ARG A 55 -5.92 6.25 -25.60
N MET A 56 -5.16 5.75 -26.56
CA MET A 56 -3.71 5.93 -26.68
C MET A 56 -3.30 5.93 -28.17
N PRO A 57 -2.05 6.25 -28.51
CA PRO A 57 -1.55 6.21 -29.88
C PRO A 57 -1.66 4.81 -30.50
N LYS A 58 -1.62 4.73 -31.83
CA LYS A 58 -1.88 3.48 -32.58
C LYS A 58 -0.76 2.45 -32.42
N GLU A 59 0.42 2.92 -32.06
CA GLU A 59 1.64 2.14 -31.85
C GLU A 59 1.64 1.44 -30.48
N CYS A 60 0.66 1.74 -29.64
CA CYS A 60 0.48 1.16 -28.32
C CYS A 60 -0.64 0.12 -28.32
N VAL A 61 -0.47 -0.95 -27.54
CA VAL A 61 -1.46 -2.01 -27.33
C VAL A 61 -1.65 -2.23 -25.84
N PHE A 62 -2.90 -2.46 -25.42
CA PHE A 62 -3.20 -2.82 -24.04
C PHE A 62 -2.87 -4.29 -23.84
N LYS A 63 -1.98 -4.58 -22.90
CA LYS A 63 -1.57 -5.96 -22.60
C LYS A 63 -2.46 -6.60 -21.55
N GLU A 64 -2.80 -5.85 -20.49
CA GLU A 64 -3.63 -6.33 -19.39
C GLU A 64 -4.30 -5.15 -18.69
N PHE A 65 -5.51 -5.36 -18.15
CA PHE A 65 -6.19 -4.43 -17.27
C PHE A 65 -6.38 -5.05 -15.89
N TYR A 66 -6.23 -4.23 -14.85
CA TYR A 66 -6.36 -4.61 -13.46
C TYR A 66 -7.37 -3.70 -12.77
N GLY A 67 -8.32 -4.29 -12.04
CA GLY A 67 -9.35 -3.56 -11.31
C GLY A 67 -10.65 -4.33 -11.25
N ASN A 68 -11.68 -3.70 -10.69
CA ASN A 68 -13.02 -4.26 -10.62
C ASN A 68 -13.92 -3.59 -11.66
N PHE A 69 -14.14 -4.29 -12.77
CA PHE A 69 -14.99 -3.86 -13.87
C PHE A 69 -15.28 -5.04 -14.79
N HIS A 70 -16.23 -4.85 -15.69
CA HIS A 70 -16.43 -5.73 -16.82
C HIS A 70 -15.76 -5.14 -18.07
N LEU A 71 -14.78 -5.84 -18.63
CA LEU A 71 -14.11 -5.44 -19.87
C LEU A 71 -14.99 -5.82 -21.08
N LYS A 72 -15.62 -4.83 -21.73
CA LYS A 72 -16.51 -5.06 -22.89
C LYS A 72 -15.76 -5.15 -24.20
N LYS A 73 -14.71 -4.34 -24.34
CA LYS A 73 -13.78 -4.29 -25.48
C LYS A 73 -12.37 -4.03 -24.93
N PRO A 74 -11.30 -4.26 -25.70
CA PRO A 74 -9.94 -4.02 -25.23
C PRO A 74 -9.69 -2.62 -24.67
N ASP A 75 -10.44 -1.61 -25.12
CA ASP A 75 -10.32 -0.21 -24.68
C ASP A 75 -11.51 0.27 -23.81
N LEU A 76 -12.50 -0.58 -23.53
CA LEU A 76 -13.81 -0.19 -22.98
C LEU A 76 -14.16 -0.97 -21.70
N LEU A 77 -14.08 -0.27 -20.59
CA LEU A 77 -14.42 -0.75 -19.24
C LEU A 77 -15.86 -0.38 -18.91
N SER A 78 -16.60 -1.30 -18.31
CA SER A 78 -17.97 -1.10 -17.86
C SER A 78 -18.05 -1.28 -16.35
N PHE A 79 -18.67 -0.33 -15.68
CA PHE A 79 -18.92 -0.31 -14.24
C PHE A 79 -20.42 -0.24 -14.02
N SER A 80 -21.02 -1.22 -13.34
CA SER A 80 -22.44 -1.16 -13.02
C SER A 80 -22.69 0.01 -12.06
N ASN A 81 -21.86 0.04 -11.01
CA ASN A 81 -21.74 1.14 -10.06
C ASN A 81 -20.30 1.67 -10.09
N PHE A 82 -20.14 2.98 -9.89
CA PHE A 82 -18.86 3.67 -9.91
C PHE A 82 -18.71 4.47 -8.61
N TYR A 83 -17.87 3.98 -7.70
CA TYR A 83 -17.59 4.63 -6.42
C TYR A 83 -16.34 5.51 -6.51
N ALA A 84 -16.24 6.50 -5.63
CA ALA A 84 -15.08 7.41 -5.59
C ALA A 84 -13.75 6.66 -5.31
N CYS A 85 -13.81 5.52 -4.61
CA CYS A 85 -12.65 4.72 -4.26
C CYS A 85 -12.21 3.73 -5.35
N HIS A 86 -12.89 3.66 -6.50
CA HIS A 86 -12.47 2.77 -7.58
C HIS A 86 -11.18 3.25 -8.24
N SER A 87 -10.15 2.41 -8.16
CA SER A 87 -8.95 2.50 -8.98
C SER A 87 -8.94 1.37 -10.01
N PHE A 88 -8.28 1.63 -11.14
CA PHE A 88 -7.91 0.61 -12.11
C PHE A 88 -6.56 0.95 -12.71
N SER A 89 -5.80 -0.09 -13.08
CA SER A 89 -4.49 0.00 -13.69
C SER A 89 -4.50 -0.74 -15.02
N PHE A 90 -3.61 -0.37 -15.94
CA PHE A 90 -3.46 -1.07 -17.21
C PHE A 90 -2.00 -1.07 -17.63
N GLU A 91 -1.58 -2.13 -18.32
CA GLU A 91 -0.25 -2.27 -18.90
C GLU A 91 -0.32 -1.94 -20.39
N ILE A 92 0.59 -1.06 -20.83
CA ILE A 92 0.75 -0.70 -22.24
C ILE A 92 2.03 -1.36 -22.75
N GLU A 93 1.93 -1.96 -23.92
CA GLU A 93 3.07 -2.38 -24.73
C GLU A 93 3.22 -1.43 -25.92
N ILE A 94 4.45 -0.98 -26.20
CA ILE A 94 4.77 -0.13 -27.34
C ILE A 94 5.34 -1.04 -28.43
N CYS A 95 4.54 -1.31 -29.47
CA CYS A 95 4.87 -2.28 -30.52
C CYS A 95 5.59 -1.66 -31.73
N GLY A 96 5.66 -0.33 -31.83
CA GLY A 96 6.27 0.37 -32.96
C GLY A 96 6.91 1.69 -32.55
N ASP A 97 7.59 2.34 -33.50
CA ASP A 97 8.26 3.62 -33.27
C ASP A 97 7.26 4.75 -33.05
N LEU A 98 7.33 5.37 -31.87
CA LEU A 98 6.55 6.57 -31.55
C LEU A 98 7.09 7.78 -32.34
N ASN A 99 6.52 8.02 -33.51
CA ASN A 99 6.75 9.20 -34.35
C ASN A 99 5.94 10.43 -33.87
N VAL A 100 5.84 10.59 -32.55
CA VAL A 100 5.09 11.66 -31.87
C VAL A 100 5.95 12.28 -30.78
N ASN A 101 5.70 13.56 -30.47
CA ASN A 101 6.47 14.27 -29.43
C ASN A 101 6.21 13.73 -28.02
N ALA A 102 5.01 13.17 -27.78
CA ALA A 102 4.61 12.63 -26.49
C ALA A 102 3.66 11.44 -26.66
N LEU A 103 3.79 10.44 -25.79
CA LEU A 103 2.82 9.38 -25.58
C LEU A 103 1.66 9.94 -24.76
N CYS A 104 0.55 10.27 -25.41
CA CYS A 104 -0.63 10.81 -24.75
C CYS A 104 -1.71 9.75 -24.54
N VAL A 105 -2.14 9.60 -23.30
CA VAL A 105 -3.23 8.71 -22.90
C VAL A 105 -4.41 9.54 -22.42
N GLN A 106 -5.58 9.23 -22.94
CA GLN A 106 -6.85 9.84 -22.54
C GLN A 106 -7.74 8.80 -21.90
N VAL A 107 -8.19 9.09 -20.69
CA VAL A 107 -9.20 8.32 -19.96
C VAL A 107 -10.50 9.12 -19.96
N ALA A 108 -11.53 8.60 -20.61
CA ALA A 108 -12.85 9.22 -20.67
C ALA A 108 -13.88 8.35 -19.93
N CYS A 109 -14.38 8.82 -18.80
CA CYS A 109 -15.37 8.13 -17.98
C CYS A 109 -16.72 8.84 -18.05
N LEU A 110 -17.69 8.17 -18.66
CA LEU A 110 -19.09 8.56 -18.71
C LEU A 110 -19.83 7.89 -17.54
N ARG A 111 -20.54 8.67 -16.71
CA ARG A 111 -21.32 8.16 -15.57
C ARG A 111 -22.52 9.04 -15.25
N THR A 112 -23.57 8.47 -14.68
CA THR A 112 -24.72 9.21 -14.14
C THR A 112 -24.52 9.44 -12.66
N VAL A 113 -24.54 10.68 -12.20
CA VAL A 113 -24.46 11.03 -10.76
C VAL A 113 -25.53 12.06 -10.47
N ASN A 114 -26.39 11.79 -9.49
CA ASN A 114 -27.53 12.64 -9.12
C ASN A 114 -28.36 13.00 -10.35
N GLU A 115 -28.78 11.98 -11.11
CA GLU A 115 -29.60 12.09 -12.34
C GLU A 115 -28.94 12.83 -13.52
N ILE A 116 -27.72 13.37 -13.35
CA ILE A 116 -27.00 14.07 -14.40
C ILE A 116 -25.96 13.15 -15.03
N ARG A 117 -26.03 12.99 -16.36
CA ARG A 117 -25.02 12.27 -17.14
C ARG A 117 -23.79 13.17 -17.33
N LYS A 118 -22.66 12.77 -16.75
CA LYS A 118 -21.40 13.53 -16.78
C LYS A 118 -20.32 12.73 -17.50
N ILE A 119 -19.46 13.43 -18.23
CA ILE A 119 -18.22 12.87 -18.79
C ILE A 119 -17.05 13.52 -18.05
N ARG A 120 -16.22 12.70 -17.40
CA ARG A 120 -14.93 13.12 -16.84
C ARG A 120 -13.84 12.68 -17.81
N ILE A 121 -12.96 13.61 -18.18
CA ILE A 121 -11.82 13.35 -19.06
C ILE A 121 -10.55 13.62 -18.27
N LEU A 122 -9.61 12.68 -18.32
CA LEU A 122 -8.26 12.83 -17.82
C LEU A 122 -7.30 12.58 -18.99
N ASN A 123 -6.43 13.55 -19.27
CA ASN A 123 -5.39 13.42 -20.28
C ASN A 123 -4.05 13.52 -19.57
N PHE A 124 -3.14 12.61 -19.84
CA PHE A 124 -1.73 12.73 -19.44
C PHE A 124 -0.84 12.38 -20.63
N CYS A 125 0.31 13.03 -20.71
CA CYS A 125 1.26 12.85 -21.79
C CYS A 125 2.66 12.65 -21.22
N ILE A 126 3.37 11.65 -21.74
CA ILE A 126 4.76 11.35 -21.39
C ILE A 126 5.64 11.76 -22.57
N PRO A 127 6.57 12.71 -22.42
CA PRO A 127 7.45 13.13 -23.52
C PRO A 127 8.29 11.96 -24.06
N VAL A 128 8.33 11.79 -25.39
CA VAL A 128 9.05 10.68 -26.04
C VAL A 128 10.55 10.95 -26.10
N ASP A 129 10.97 12.21 -26.07
CA ASP A 129 12.36 12.65 -26.02
C ASP A 129 13.08 12.22 -24.74
N LEU A 130 12.37 11.87 -23.66
CA LEU A 130 12.93 11.19 -22.48
C LEU A 130 13.73 9.94 -22.85
N LYS A 131 13.40 9.26 -23.97
CA LYS A 131 14.17 8.10 -24.45
C LYS A 131 15.59 8.46 -24.89
N ASN A 132 15.82 9.71 -25.30
CA ASN A 132 17.10 10.19 -25.81
C ASN A 132 18.07 10.57 -24.68
N SER A 133 17.55 10.76 -23.46
CA SER A 133 18.34 11.05 -22.26
C SER A 133 18.07 9.99 -21.20
N VAL A 134 18.93 8.97 -21.16
CA VAL A 134 18.78 7.84 -20.24
C VAL A 134 18.73 8.29 -18.76
N GLY A 135 19.46 9.35 -18.41
CA GLY A 135 19.41 9.92 -17.06
C GLY A 135 18.05 10.53 -16.73
N ASP A 136 17.46 11.29 -17.66
CA ASP A 136 16.15 11.92 -17.44
C ASP A 136 15.03 10.88 -17.43
N PHE A 137 15.15 9.79 -18.21
CA PHE A 137 14.23 8.67 -18.15
C PHE A 137 14.12 8.09 -16.73
N TYR A 138 15.25 7.70 -16.13
CA TYR A 138 15.24 7.07 -14.79
C TYR A 138 14.80 8.02 -13.68
N LYS A 139 15.08 9.32 -13.79
CA LYS A 139 14.61 10.35 -12.83
C LYS A 139 13.09 10.54 -12.83
N ASN A 140 12.42 10.23 -13.93
CA ASN A 140 10.97 10.38 -14.06
C ASN A 140 10.19 9.09 -13.73
N ILE A 141 10.86 8.03 -13.28
CA ILE A 141 10.19 6.81 -12.86
C ILE A 141 9.54 7.03 -11.50
N ASP A 142 8.25 6.72 -11.41
CA ASP A 142 7.54 6.59 -10.14
C ASP A 142 7.74 5.16 -9.60
N PHE A 143 8.54 5.03 -8.54
CA PHE A 143 8.90 3.72 -7.97
C PHE A 143 7.70 3.00 -7.35
N TYR A 144 6.80 3.72 -6.70
CA TYR A 144 5.60 3.12 -6.11
C TYR A 144 4.64 2.62 -7.19
N ALA A 145 4.41 3.41 -8.24
CA ALA A 145 3.58 2.99 -9.37
C ALA A 145 4.17 1.78 -10.11
N LEU A 146 5.50 1.75 -10.30
CA LEU A 146 6.19 0.62 -10.90
C LEU A 146 6.05 -0.65 -10.03
N VAL A 147 6.33 -0.55 -8.74
CA VAL A 147 6.22 -1.66 -7.77
C VAL A 147 4.77 -2.16 -7.72
N HIS A 148 3.78 -1.26 -7.68
CA HIS A 148 2.36 -1.61 -7.72
C HIS A 148 2.01 -2.40 -8.99
N GLY A 149 2.49 -1.98 -10.16
CA GLY A 149 2.32 -2.72 -11.40
C GLY A 149 2.88 -4.14 -11.33
N TYR A 150 4.06 -4.33 -10.73
CA TYR A 150 4.62 -5.66 -10.50
C TYR A 150 3.86 -6.49 -9.47
N VAL A 151 3.30 -5.86 -8.42
CA VAL A 151 2.42 -6.54 -7.46
C VAL A 151 1.18 -7.07 -8.17
N LEU A 152 0.54 -6.27 -9.02
CA LEU A 152 -0.63 -6.69 -9.80
C LEU A 152 -0.30 -7.85 -10.76
N LYS A 153 0.87 -7.81 -11.40
CA LYS A 153 1.40 -8.94 -12.20
C LYS A 153 1.62 -10.18 -11.34
N GLY A 154 2.21 -10.02 -10.16
CA GLY A 154 2.44 -11.09 -9.19
C GLY A 154 1.13 -11.75 -8.77
N ILE A 155 0.13 -10.96 -8.38
CA ILE A 155 -1.22 -11.45 -8.02
C ILE A 155 -1.83 -12.21 -9.20
N ASN A 156 -1.79 -11.66 -10.41
CA ASN A 156 -2.34 -12.32 -11.61
C ASN A 156 -1.60 -13.63 -11.93
N ASN A 157 -0.29 -13.67 -11.73
CA ASN A 157 0.54 -14.86 -11.93
C ASN A 157 0.22 -15.97 -10.92
N ILE A 158 -0.03 -15.64 -9.65
CA ILE A 158 -0.49 -16.60 -8.64
C ILE A 158 -1.81 -17.23 -9.07
N LEU A 159 -2.74 -16.41 -9.57
CA LEU A 159 -4.05 -16.88 -10.03
C LEU A 159 -3.97 -17.77 -11.28
N LYS A 160 -3.05 -17.47 -12.21
CA LYS A 160 -2.93 -18.18 -13.51
C LYS A 160 -2.01 -19.41 -13.44
N ASN A 161 -0.81 -19.24 -12.90
CA ASN A 161 0.32 -20.18 -13.11
C ASN A 161 0.81 -20.86 -11.82
N LYS A 162 0.29 -20.51 -10.64
CA LYS A 162 0.70 -21.07 -9.32
C LYS A 162 2.21 -21.02 -9.01
N ASN A 163 2.98 -20.19 -9.72
CA ASN A 163 4.42 -20.04 -9.44
C ASN A 163 4.64 -19.32 -8.11
N GLU A 164 5.80 -19.58 -7.49
CA GLU A 164 6.18 -18.87 -6.27
C GLU A 164 6.42 -17.38 -6.55
N PRO A 165 5.78 -16.46 -5.79
CA PRO A 165 5.93 -15.02 -6.00
C PRO A 165 7.38 -14.54 -5.88
N PHE A 166 8.19 -15.19 -5.03
CA PHE A 166 9.57 -14.77 -4.76
C PHE A 166 10.50 -14.90 -5.97
N GLU A 167 10.37 -15.97 -6.76
CA GLU A 167 11.15 -16.13 -8.00
C GLU A 167 10.85 -15.02 -9.00
N PHE A 168 9.58 -14.58 -9.05
CA PHE A 168 9.16 -13.48 -9.89
C PHE A 168 9.81 -12.14 -9.47
N ILE A 169 10.04 -11.90 -8.17
CA ILE A 169 10.83 -10.75 -7.68
C ILE A 169 12.26 -10.83 -8.18
N ASN A 170 12.94 -11.95 -7.91
CA ASN A 170 14.36 -12.10 -8.21
C ASN A 170 14.60 -11.89 -9.70
N LYS A 171 13.72 -12.45 -10.53
CA LYS A 171 13.75 -12.24 -11.97
C LYS A 171 13.51 -10.76 -12.32
N THR A 172 12.48 -10.13 -11.77
CA THR A 172 12.14 -8.73 -12.04
C THR A 172 13.30 -7.79 -11.69
N VAL A 173 13.87 -7.94 -10.50
CA VAL A 173 14.98 -7.09 -10.06
C VAL A 173 16.19 -7.32 -10.96
N LYS A 174 16.58 -8.57 -11.25
CA LYS A 174 17.66 -8.87 -12.20
C LYS A 174 17.42 -8.25 -13.59
N GLU A 175 16.19 -8.26 -14.09
CA GLU A 175 15.83 -7.61 -15.36
C GLU A 175 15.99 -6.09 -15.30
N ILE A 176 15.62 -5.44 -14.18
CA ILE A 176 15.84 -4.00 -13.98
C ILE A 176 17.34 -3.68 -13.99
N TYR A 177 18.17 -4.45 -13.26
CA TYR A 177 19.63 -4.29 -13.26
C TYR A 177 20.23 -4.45 -14.66
N LYS A 178 19.82 -5.50 -15.40
CA LYS A 178 20.27 -5.75 -16.78
C LYS A 178 19.83 -4.63 -17.73
N GLY A 179 18.59 -4.16 -17.61
CA GLY A 179 18.07 -3.05 -18.39
C GLY A 179 18.85 -1.76 -18.15
N TYR A 180 19.15 -1.45 -16.88
CA TYR A 180 19.97 -0.30 -16.54
C TYR A 180 21.40 -0.38 -17.12
N LEU A 181 22.05 -1.54 -16.97
CA LEU A 181 23.38 -1.78 -17.52
C LEU A 181 23.40 -1.60 -19.05
N ASN A 182 22.45 -2.21 -19.75
CA ASN A 182 22.37 -2.15 -21.20
C ASN A 182 22.12 -0.72 -21.71
N ASN A 183 21.31 0.06 -21.00
CA ASN A 183 20.93 1.41 -21.42
C ASN A 183 21.99 2.46 -21.09
N THR A 184 22.78 2.28 -20.03
CA THR A 184 23.78 3.27 -19.59
C THR A 184 25.21 2.90 -19.94
N GLY A 185 25.49 1.62 -20.23
CA GLY A 185 26.85 1.08 -20.32
C GLY A 185 27.63 1.15 -19.01
N LYS A 186 27.01 1.59 -17.91
CA LYS A 186 27.66 1.73 -16.60
C LYS A 186 27.55 0.41 -15.85
N ASN A 187 28.69 -0.24 -15.69
CA ASN A 187 28.78 -1.38 -14.79
C ASN A 187 28.51 -0.92 -13.35
N ILE A 188 27.49 -1.50 -12.76
CA ILE A 188 27.15 -1.28 -11.35
C ILE A 188 28.12 -2.14 -10.52
N GLY A 189 29.39 -1.72 -10.41
CA GLY A 189 30.45 -2.52 -9.77
C GLY A 189 30.16 -2.91 -8.32
N ASN A 190 29.36 -2.12 -7.62
CA ASN A 190 28.92 -2.41 -6.24
C ASN A 190 27.53 -3.07 -6.15
N GLY A 191 26.88 -3.42 -7.26
CA GLY A 191 25.50 -3.91 -7.29
C GLY A 191 24.44 -2.94 -6.73
N LYS A 192 24.77 -1.64 -6.58
CA LYS A 192 23.83 -0.59 -6.17
C LYS A 192 23.29 0.16 -7.37
N LEU A 193 21.99 0.06 -7.61
CA LEU A 193 21.29 0.94 -8.54
C LEU A 193 21.59 2.41 -8.20
N PRO A 194 21.52 3.33 -9.19
CA PRO A 194 21.72 4.76 -8.90
C PRO A 194 20.65 5.26 -7.91
N GLU A 195 20.88 6.43 -7.30
CA GLU A 195 19.99 7.01 -6.27
C GLU A 195 18.53 7.02 -6.73
N GLU A 196 18.29 7.30 -8.02
CA GLU A 196 16.95 7.25 -8.59
C GLU A 196 16.31 5.86 -8.44
N LEU A 197 17.03 4.76 -8.57
CA LEU A 197 16.44 3.42 -8.60
C LEU A 197 16.72 2.60 -7.33
N GLU A 198 17.43 3.15 -6.33
CA GLU A 198 17.90 2.41 -5.15
C GLU A 198 16.76 1.89 -4.27
N GLU A 199 15.61 2.57 -4.27
CA GLU A 199 14.43 2.18 -3.47
C GLU A 199 13.61 1.04 -4.10
N ILE A 200 13.71 0.83 -5.42
CA ILE A 200 12.88 -0.18 -6.12
C ILE A 200 13.11 -1.60 -5.59
N PRO A 201 14.35 -2.10 -5.44
CA PRO A 201 14.58 -3.45 -4.92
C PRO A 201 14.03 -3.63 -3.50
N LEU A 202 14.15 -2.60 -2.66
CA LEU A 202 13.60 -2.61 -1.31
C LEU A 202 12.07 -2.70 -1.35
N LEU A 203 11.42 -1.78 -2.06
CA LEU A 203 9.95 -1.76 -2.16
C LEU A 203 9.40 -3.02 -2.81
N LEU A 204 10.07 -3.60 -3.81
CA LEU A 204 9.72 -4.90 -4.37
C LEU A 204 9.85 -6.01 -3.32
N LEU A 205 10.95 -6.08 -2.56
CA LEU A 205 11.06 -7.08 -1.49
C LEU A 205 9.93 -6.95 -0.46
N CYS A 206 9.67 -5.72 0.00
CA CYS A 206 8.60 -5.42 0.95
C CYS A 206 7.22 -5.79 0.41
N ALA A 207 6.92 -5.41 -0.84
CA ALA A 207 5.63 -5.68 -1.47
C ALA A 207 5.33 -7.19 -1.56
N TYR A 208 6.34 -8.04 -1.72
CA TYR A 208 6.13 -9.48 -1.79
C TYR A 208 6.15 -10.17 -0.43
N LYS A 209 6.75 -9.54 0.59
CA LYS A 209 6.54 -9.90 2.00
C LYS A 209 5.14 -9.48 2.49
N SER A 210 4.42 -8.64 1.76
CA SER A 210 3.05 -8.23 2.11
C SER A 210 2.07 -9.40 2.17
N VAL A 211 0.97 -9.19 2.89
CA VAL A 211 -0.11 -10.18 3.09
C VAL A 211 -0.64 -10.77 1.78
N ALA A 212 -0.67 -9.99 0.70
CA ALA A 212 -1.20 -10.43 -0.59
C ALA A 212 -0.30 -11.46 -1.29
N LEU A 213 1.03 -11.34 -1.13
CA LEU A 213 2.00 -12.08 -1.93
C LEU A 213 2.88 -13.05 -1.13
N ARG A 214 3.02 -12.88 0.19
CA ARG A 214 3.78 -13.81 1.04
C ARG A 214 3.21 -15.23 0.99
N THR A 215 3.98 -16.26 1.36
CA THR A 215 3.52 -17.66 1.23
C THR A 215 2.28 -17.94 2.11
N SER A 216 1.42 -18.89 1.68
CA SER A 216 0.14 -19.19 2.35
C SER A 216 0.28 -19.79 3.75
N ASN A 217 1.46 -20.30 4.10
CA ASN A 217 1.71 -20.90 5.42
C ASN A 217 1.59 -19.87 6.55
N TYR A 218 1.76 -18.58 6.25
CA TYR A 218 1.73 -17.50 7.24
C TYR A 218 0.41 -16.73 7.27
N THR A 219 -0.56 -17.02 6.38
CA THR A 219 -1.79 -16.20 6.27
C THR A 219 -2.97 -16.99 5.76
N PRO A 220 -4.12 -16.93 6.46
CA PRO A 220 -5.36 -17.52 5.97
C PRO A 220 -5.75 -17.00 4.58
N MET A 221 -6.26 -17.88 3.73
CA MET A 221 -6.55 -17.56 2.32
C MET A 221 -7.49 -16.36 2.15
N ASP A 222 -8.52 -16.25 3.00
CA ASP A 222 -9.48 -15.13 2.97
C ASP A 222 -8.79 -13.77 3.12
N TYR A 223 -7.79 -13.68 4.01
CA TYR A 223 -7.00 -12.46 4.19
C TYR A 223 -6.16 -12.16 2.95
N LYS A 224 -5.51 -13.18 2.36
CA LYS A 224 -4.69 -12.98 1.17
C LYS A 224 -5.54 -12.44 0.01
N VAL A 225 -6.70 -13.04 -0.24
CA VAL A 225 -7.62 -12.57 -1.29
C VAL A 225 -8.12 -11.16 -1.01
N PHE A 226 -8.47 -10.84 0.24
CA PHE A 226 -8.88 -9.50 0.59
C PHE A 226 -7.77 -8.48 0.34
N TYR A 227 -6.53 -8.74 0.77
CA TYR A 227 -5.41 -7.84 0.49
C TYR A 227 -5.05 -7.76 -1.00
N SER A 228 -5.17 -8.85 -1.76
CA SER A 228 -5.05 -8.80 -3.22
C SER A 228 -6.13 -7.92 -3.86
N TYR A 229 -7.36 -7.97 -3.34
CA TYR A 229 -8.43 -7.05 -3.73
C TYR A 229 -8.05 -5.59 -3.41
N LEU A 230 -7.51 -5.32 -2.20
CA LEU A 230 -7.06 -3.97 -1.82
C LEU A 230 -6.00 -3.42 -2.79
N PHE A 231 -5.03 -4.25 -3.19
CA PHE A 231 -4.04 -3.88 -4.21
C PHE A 231 -4.66 -3.60 -5.58
N THR A 232 -5.74 -4.31 -5.92
CA THR A 232 -6.41 -4.19 -7.23
C THR A 232 -7.24 -2.92 -7.36
N VAL A 233 -7.85 -2.47 -6.26
CA VAL A 233 -8.80 -1.33 -6.29
C VAL A 233 -8.33 -0.09 -5.53
N GLY A 234 -7.24 -0.18 -4.77
CA GLY A 234 -6.74 0.91 -3.92
C GLY A 234 -6.19 2.09 -4.72
N TYR A 235 -6.33 3.29 -4.16
CA TYR A 235 -5.69 4.50 -4.69
C TYR A 235 -4.20 4.52 -4.32
N PRO A 236 -3.33 5.21 -5.09
CA PRO A 236 -1.88 5.10 -4.96
C PRO A 236 -1.35 5.25 -3.52
N LYS A 237 -1.67 6.36 -2.83
CA LYS A 237 -1.23 6.59 -1.45
C LYS A 237 -1.63 5.50 -0.45
N PHE A 238 -2.73 4.78 -0.69
CA PHE A 238 -3.11 3.63 0.15
C PHE A 238 -2.32 2.38 -0.22
N ILE A 239 -2.04 2.18 -1.50
CA ILE A 239 -1.17 1.10 -1.98
C ILE A 239 0.24 1.25 -1.41
N ASP A 240 0.76 2.47 -1.32
CA ASP A 240 2.08 2.74 -0.73
C ASP A 240 2.16 2.18 0.69
N LEU A 241 1.11 2.37 1.51
CA LEU A 241 1.02 1.82 2.87
C LEU A 241 0.91 0.29 2.92
N LEU A 242 0.37 -0.35 1.87
CA LEU A 242 0.32 -1.81 1.76
C LEU A 242 1.66 -2.40 1.33
N ILE A 243 2.48 -1.63 0.60
CA ILE A 243 3.84 -2.00 0.16
C ILE A 243 4.83 -1.78 1.31
N TYR A 244 4.84 -0.58 1.87
CA TYR A 244 5.75 -0.14 2.92
C TYR A 244 4.98 0.71 3.94
N PRO A 245 4.50 0.09 5.03
CA PRO A 245 3.83 0.79 6.13
C PRO A 245 4.66 1.93 6.72
N ASN A 246 3.97 2.92 7.29
CA ASN A 246 4.65 4.02 7.98
C ASN A 246 4.83 3.69 9.46
N LEU A 247 6.09 3.53 9.90
CA LEU A 247 6.45 3.48 11.32
C LEU A 247 6.86 4.88 11.78
N ILE A 248 6.29 5.36 12.89
CA ILE A 248 6.49 6.71 13.41
C ILE A 248 6.88 6.62 14.89
N GLY A 249 8.02 7.21 15.26
CA GLY A 249 8.45 7.32 16.65
C GLY A 249 7.63 8.36 17.41
N LEU A 250 6.59 7.93 18.12
CA LEU A 250 5.77 8.81 18.97
C LEU A 250 6.56 9.39 20.15
N HIS A 251 7.54 8.63 20.66
CA HIS A 251 8.47 9.10 21.69
C HIS A 251 9.30 10.31 21.26
N LEU A 252 9.76 10.33 20.00
CA LEU A 252 10.49 11.48 19.45
C LEU A 252 9.59 12.74 19.35
N ILE A 253 8.32 12.54 19.00
CA ILE A 253 7.33 13.64 18.98
C ILE A 253 7.09 14.15 20.40
N TYR A 254 6.95 13.24 21.38
CA TYR A 254 6.76 13.57 22.78
C TYR A 254 7.91 14.42 23.32
N GLU A 255 9.16 14.01 23.07
CA GLU A 255 10.36 14.73 23.47
C GLU A 255 10.44 16.12 22.81
N GLU A 256 10.11 16.23 21.53
CA GLU A 256 10.15 17.53 20.85
C GLU A 256 9.08 18.50 21.39
N ILE A 257 7.90 18.02 21.73
CA ILE A 257 6.86 18.82 22.40
C ILE A 257 7.34 19.26 23.79
N TYR A 258 8.00 18.36 24.53
CA TYR A 258 8.54 18.66 25.86
C TYR A 258 9.62 19.76 25.79
N LEU A 259 10.47 19.75 24.76
CA LEU A 259 11.55 20.72 24.58
C LEU A 259 11.10 22.07 23.99
N ASN A 260 10.24 22.04 22.97
CA ASN A 260 9.91 23.21 22.15
C ASN A 260 8.51 23.79 22.43
N GLY A 261 7.70 23.16 23.27
CA GLY A 261 6.33 23.58 23.54
C GLY A 261 5.38 23.30 22.37
N MET A 262 4.31 24.11 22.24
CA MET A 262 3.18 23.82 21.34
C MET A 262 3.37 24.22 19.88
N ASP A 263 4.45 24.90 19.52
CA ASP A 263 4.69 25.41 18.16
C ASP A 263 5.36 24.39 17.22
N VAL A 264 5.43 23.11 17.62
CA VAL A 264 6.01 22.06 16.77
C VAL A 264 5.16 21.87 15.50
N PRO A 265 5.69 22.17 14.30
CA PRO A 265 4.98 21.94 13.06
C PRO A 265 4.69 20.44 12.93
N VAL A 266 3.46 20.07 12.57
CA VAL A 266 3.05 18.67 12.37
C VAL A 266 3.63 18.13 11.05
N ASN A 267 4.95 18.12 10.92
CA ASN A 267 5.65 17.39 9.88
C ASN A 267 6.10 16.04 10.44
N TYR A 268 5.20 15.06 10.39
CA TYR A 268 5.47 13.73 10.92
C TYR A 268 6.50 12.95 10.10
N ASP A 269 6.84 13.39 8.87
CA ASP A 269 7.82 12.71 8.03
C ASP A 269 9.22 12.69 8.68
N LYS A 270 9.53 13.69 9.52
CA LYS A 270 10.77 13.75 10.30
C LYS A 270 10.91 12.59 11.31
N TYR A 271 9.80 12.07 11.83
CA TYR A 271 9.79 11.00 12.83
C TYR A 271 9.51 9.63 12.24
N ARG A 272 9.55 9.50 10.90
CA ARG A 272 9.42 8.20 10.25
C ARG A 272 10.67 7.36 10.48
N CYS A 273 10.44 6.14 10.94
CA CYS A 273 11.46 5.13 11.15
C CYS A 273 11.42 4.12 10.01
N ARG A 274 12.56 3.47 9.75
CA ARG A 274 12.63 2.32 8.84
C ARG A 274 11.98 1.09 9.45
N LEU A 275 11.53 0.17 8.59
CA LEU A 275 10.90 -1.09 8.98
C LEU A 275 11.94 -2.19 9.24
N SER A 276 12.95 -1.86 10.05
CA SER A 276 13.98 -2.79 10.54
C SER A 276 14.10 -2.68 12.05
N LEU A 277 14.34 -3.82 12.71
CA LEU A 277 14.50 -3.94 14.16
C LEU A 277 15.65 -3.08 14.69
N ASP A 278 16.64 -2.76 13.85
CA ASP A 278 17.75 -1.86 14.18
C ASP A 278 17.27 -0.44 14.55
N TYR A 279 16.07 -0.04 14.12
CA TYR A 279 15.46 1.26 14.40
C TYR A 279 14.42 1.20 15.53
N LEU A 280 14.28 0.06 16.21
CA LEU A 280 13.32 -0.12 17.28
C LEU A 280 14.01 -0.14 18.64
N GLU A 281 13.87 0.96 19.38
CA GLU A 281 14.33 1.08 20.76
C GLU A 281 13.41 0.35 21.75
N ILE A 282 14.00 -0.36 22.72
CA ILE A 282 13.25 -1.02 23.81
C ILE A 282 12.53 -0.05 24.73
N SER A 283 13.00 1.20 24.82
CA SER A 283 12.37 2.31 25.54
C SER A 283 11.37 3.09 24.69
N GLY A 284 11.25 2.77 23.40
CA GLY A 284 10.51 3.58 22.44
C GLY A 284 9.00 3.34 22.47
N PHE A 285 8.28 4.33 21.96
CA PHE A 285 6.84 4.29 21.71
C PHE A 285 6.56 4.63 20.24
N TYR A 286 5.85 3.76 19.53
CA TYR A 286 5.72 3.83 18.08
C TYR A 286 4.28 3.71 17.61
N LEU A 287 3.99 4.35 16.48
CA LEU A 287 2.77 4.15 15.71
C LEU A 287 3.12 3.53 14.36
N LEU A 288 2.52 2.39 14.03
CA LEU A 288 2.65 1.74 12.73
C LEU A 288 1.32 1.80 11.98
N ASP A 289 1.30 2.51 10.86
CA ASP A 289 0.15 2.61 9.97
C ASP A 289 0.34 1.76 8.72
N THR A 290 -0.46 0.70 8.62
CA THR A 290 -0.44 -0.29 7.54
C THR A 290 -1.54 -0.04 6.49
N GLY A 291 -2.24 1.09 6.57
CA GLY A 291 -3.43 1.36 5.77
C GLY A 291 -4.71 0.76 6.37
N VAL A 292 -4.70 -0.55 6.67
CA VAL A 292 -5.85 -1.32 7.18
C VAL A 292 -5.88 -1.42 8.71
N ASN A 293 -4.71 -1.35 9.34
CA ASN A 293 -4.55 -1.40 10.79
C ASN A 293 -3.54 -0.34 11.22
N ILE A 294 -3.78 0.26 12.38
CA ILE A 294 -2.85 1.13 13.09
C ILE A 294 -2.48 0.47 14.42
N PHE A 295 -1.19 0.24 14.63
CA PHE A 295 -0.66 -0.31 15.88
C PHE A 295 0.00 0.81 16.68
N PHE A 296 -0.24 0.80 17.99
CA PHE A 296 0.52 1.54 18.98
C PHE A 296 1.39 0.55 19.72
N PHE A 297 2.67 0.54 19.40
CA PHE A 297 3.64 -0.38 19.98
C PHE A 297 4.44 0.31 21.08
N VAL A 298 4.41 -0.27 22.28
CA VAL A 298 5.11 0.19 23.47
C VAL A 298 6.23 -0.79 23.79
N GLY A 299 7.47 -0.32 23.72
CA GLY A 299 8.65 -1.09 24.10
C GLY A 299 8.64 -1.50 25.57
N SER A 300 9.40 -2.54 25.90
CA SER A 300 9.42 -3.14 27.24
C SER A 300 9.87 -2.17 28.34
N GLU A 301 10.79 -1.26 28.02
CA GLU A 301 11.34 -0.25 28.94
C GLU A 301 10.74 1.15 28.71
N CYS A 302 9.64 1.25 27.97
CA CYS A 302 9.02 2.53 27.66
C CYS A 302 8.44 3.20 28.92
N ASN A 303 8.68 4.51 29.08
CA ASN A 303 8.13 5.30 30.18
C ASN A 303 6.60 5.36 30.11
N ASN A 304 5.94 4.93 31.20
CA ASN A 304 4.48 4.92 31.31
C ASN A 304 3.86 6.31 31.15
N GLU A 305 4.51 7.37 31.62
CA GLU A 305 4.00 8.75 31.56
C GLU A 305 3.58 9.14 30.14
N MET A 306 4.40 8.79 29.15
CA MET A 306 4.14 9.06 27.73
C MET A 306 2.94 8.27 27.20
N THR A 307 2.85 6.99 27.58
CA THR A 307 1.76 6.12 27.14
C THR A 307 0.43 6.51 27.79
N GLU A 308 0.46 6.95 29.05
CA GLU A 308 -0.71 7.37 29.84
C GLU A 308 -1.34 8.66 29.28
N MET A 309 -0.57 9.46 28.54
CA MET A 309 -1.11 10.60 27.79
C MET A 309 -2.05 10.18 26.67
N LEU A 310 -1.96 8.97 26.13
CA LEU A 310 -2.86 8.45 25.09
C LEU A 310 -3.84 7.40 25.61
N PHE A 311 -3.38 6.54 26.51
CA PHE A 311 -4.09 5.33 26.92
C PHE A 311 -4.22 5.23 28.43
N ASP A 312 -5.11 4.38 28.91
CA ASP A 312 -5.27 4.14 30.35
C ASP A 312 -4.14 3.23 30.85
N SER A 313 -3.69 3.43 32.10
CA SER A 313 -2.50 2.78 32.66
C SER A 313 -2.59 1.25 32.74
N GLU A 314 -3.81 0.70 32.83
CA GLU A 314 -4.06 -0.75 32.92
C GLU A 314 -4.45 -1.39 31.58
N LEU A 315 -4.26 -0.67 30.46
CA LEU A 315 -4.63 -1.16 29.13
C LEU A 315 -3.79 -2.38 28.74
N LYS A 316 -4.47 -3.49 28.46
CA LYS A 316 -3.83 -4.71 27.93
C LYS A 316 -3.68 -4.64 26.42
N SER A 317 -2.69 -5.37 25.89
CA SER A 317 -2.55 -5.55 24.45
C SER A 317 -3.82 -6.10 23.84
N GLY A 318 -4.25 -5.52 22.71
CA GLY A 318 -5.52 -5.85 22.10
C GLY A 318 -6.03 -4.78 21.15
N ARG A 319 -7.22 -5.04 20.61
CA ARG A 319 -7.95 -4.02 19.85
C ARG A 319 -8.47 -2.95 20.80
N ILE A 320 -8.41 -1.70 20.35
CA ILE A 320 -8.81 -0.54 21.14
C ILE A 320 -9.67 0.43 20.31
N ASN A 321 -10.30 1.37 21.00
CA ASN A 321 -10.73 2.63 20.42
C ASN A 321 -9.73 3.71 20.81
N VAL A 322 -9.37 4.58 19.87
CA VAL A 322 -8.51 5.73 20.15
C VAL A 322 -9.38 6.93 20.48
N GLY A 323 -9.34 7.35 21.75
CA GLY A 323 -10.02 8.55 22.25
C GLY A 323 -9.04 9.72 22.38
N ILE A 324 -9.58 10.94 22.35
CA ILE A 324 -8.81 12.15 22.68
C ILE A 324 -8.82 12.30 24.21
N LYS A 325 -7.64 12.40 24.80
CA LYS A 325 -7.46 12.81 26.20
C LYS A 325 -7.15 14.30 26.28
N ASP A 326 -7.43 14.93 27.42
CA ASP A 326 -7.18 16.37 27.60
C ASP A 326 -5.71 16.65 27.92
N ASN A 327 -4.84 16.42 26.93
CA ASN A 327 -3.44 16.83 26.94
C ASN A 327 -2.97 17.11 25.50
N ASN A 328 -1.85 17.84 25.39
CA ASN A 328 -1.36 18.32 24.09
C ASN A 328 -0.87 17.18 23.19
N PHE A 329 -0.19 16.19 23.77
CA PHE A 329 0.32 15.04 23.02
C PHE A 329 -0.82 14.25 22.36
N SER A 330 -1.88 13.96 23.11
CA SER A 330 -3.08 13.32 22.59
C SER A 330 -3.75 14.11 21.47
N LYS A 331 -3.91 15.43 21.64
CA LYS A 331 -4.46 16.29 20.59
C LYS A 331 -3.63 16.25 19.31
N ILE A 332 -2.30 16.26 19.41
CA ILE A 332 -1.39 16.19 18.24
C ILE A 332 -1.47 14.82 17.56
N VAL A 333 -1.39 13.73 18.33
CA VAL A 333 -1.49 12.36 17.79
C VAL A 333 -2.85 12.13 17.14
N CYS A 334 -3.95 12.57 17.76
CA CYS A 334 -5.29 12.46 17.16
C CYS A 334 -5.45 13.32 15.91
N LYS A 335 -4.84 14.52 15.85
CA LYS A 335 -4.81 15.34 14.63
C LYS A 335 -4.05 14.62 13.51
N MET A 336 -2.90 14.02 13.83
CA MET A 336 -2.10 13.23 12.90
C MET A 336 -2.89 12.02 12.39
N LEU A 337 -3.54 11.26 13.27
CA LEU A 337 -4.46 10.17 12.90
C LEU A 337 -5.57 10.66 11.98
N GLY A 338 -6.19 11.80 12.30
CA GLY A 338 -7.20 12.46 11.47
C GLY A 338 -6.69 12.75 10.06
N MET A 339 -5.45 13.21 9.92
CA MET A 339 -4.81 13.42 8.63
C MET A 339 -4.56 12.10 7.88
N PHE A 340 -4.11 11.06 8.58
CA PHE A 340 -3.85 9.75 7.97
C PHE A 340 -5.12 9.10 7.43
N ILE A 341 -6.21 9.16 8.20
CA ILE A 341 -7.48 8.52 7.84
C ILE A 341 -8.33 9.38 6.90
N SER A 342 -8.04 10.68 6.78
CA SER A 342 -8.76 11.57 5.87
C SER A 342 -8.64 11.07 4.43
N GLY A 343 -9.79 10.88 3.78
CA GLY A 343 -9.85 10.38 2.40
C GLY A 343 -9.69 8.86 2.27
N ARG A 344 -9.50 8.10 3.36
CA ARG A 344 -9.55 6.63 3.30
C ARG A 344 -10.98 6.14 3.14
N TYR A 345 -11.15 5.13 2.30
CA TYR A 345 -12.44 4.44 2.16
C TYR A 345 -12.67 3.36 3.24
N LEU A 346 -11.62 2.91 3.95
CA LEU A 346 -11.69 1.96 5.06
C LEU A 346 -11.22 2.61 6.35
N SER A 347 -11.96 2.38 7.44
CA SER A 347 -11.43 2.68 8.78
C SER A 347 -10.35 1.68 9.16
N PRO A 348 -9.19 2.14 9.64
CA PRO A 348 -8.24 1.23 10.23
C PRO A 348 -8.81 0.61 11.51
N ASN A 349 -8.40 -0.62 11.83
CA ASN A 349 -8.49 -1.09 13.21
C ASN A 349 -7.35 -0.47 14.02
N TYR A 350 -7.59 -0.17 15.29
CA TYR A 350 -6.54 0.28 16.21
C TYR A 350 -6.16 -0.85 17.18
N PHE A 351 -4.87 -1.04 17.38
CA PHE A 351 -4.34 -2.03 18.32
C PHE A 351 -3.35 -1.37 19.26
N TYR A 352 -3.47 -1.65 20.55
CA TYR A 352 -2.42 -1.40 21.54
C TYR A 352 -1.60 -2.68 21.69
N VAL A 353 -0.28 -2.56 21.66
CA VAL A 353 0.64 -3.67 21.81
C VAL A 353 1.75 -3.24 22.76
N ARG A 354 1.84 -3.86 23.93
CA ARG A 354 2.93 -3.64 24.87
C ARG A 354 3.82 -4.87 24.94
N ASP A 355 5.12 -4.68 24.80
CA ASP A 355 6.07 -5.77 24.97
C ASP A 355 6.31 -6.08 26.44
N THR A 356 5.68 -7.15 26.92
CA THR A 356 5.87 -7.67 28.28
C THR A 356 6.91 -8.79 28.34
N GLY A 357 7.56 -9.12 27.21
CA GLY A 357 8.39 -10.32 27.07
C GLY A 357 7.60 -11.62 26.85
N GLU A 358 6.26 -11.60 27.01
CA GLU A 358 5.41 -12.77 26.76
C GLU A 358 4.99 -12.89 25.29
N SER A 359 4.55 -14.08 24.86
CA SER A 359 4.02 -14.28 23.51
C SER A 359 2.66 -13.60 23.36
N ASP A 360 2.52 -12.76 22.33
CA ASP A 360 1.28 -12.06 22.03
C ASP A 360 1.09 -12.03 20.51
N ILE A 361 -0.08 -12.47 20.03
CA ILE A 361 -0.42 -12.51 18.61
C ILE A 361 -0.37 -11.12 17.95
N TYR A 362 -0.73 -10.05 18.66
CA TYR A 362 -0.68 -8.70 18.11
C TYR A 362 0.76 -8.20 18.00
N LYS A 363 1.63 -8.64 18.92
CA LYS A 363 3.07 -8.40 18.85
C LYS A 363 3.69 -9.13 17.66
N ASP A 364 3.35 -10.40 17.46
CA ASP A 364 3.82 -11.17 16.30
C ASP A 364 3.37 -10.55 14.97
N ILE A 365 2.12 -10.06 14.90
CA ILE A 365 1.60 -9.36 13.73
C ILE A 365 2.33 -8.03 13.52
N PHE A 366 2.56 -7.24 14.56
CA PHE A 366 3.32 -5.99 14.49
C PHE A 366 4.72 -6.24 13.92
N PHE A 367 5.45 -7.22 14.48
CA PHE A 367 6.79 -7.56 14.01
C PHE A 367 6.82 -8.17 12.59
N SER A 368 5.71 -8.75 12.11
CA SER A 368 5.61 -9.21 10.73
C SER A 368 5.71 -8.10 9.68
N TYR A 369 5.58 -6.82 10.08
CA TYR A 369 5.74 -5.65 9.22
C TYR A 369 7.16 -5.07 9.20
N PHE A 370 8.15 -5.71 9.85
CA PHE A 370 9.56 -5.31 9.76
C PHE A 370 10.18 -5.89 8.49
N LEU A 371 9.73 -5.34 7.35
CA LEU A 371 9.92 -5.91 6.02
C LEU A 371 11.36 -5.79 5.50
N GLU A 372 12.21 -4.97 6.12
CA GLU A 372 13.64 -4.91 5.81
C GLU A 372 14.42 -6.10 6.39
N ASP A 373 13.90 -6.75 7.43
CA ASP A 373 14.54 -7.88 8.10
C ASP A 373 14.09 -9.23 7.52
N SER A 374 14.73 -10.31 7.95
CA SER A 374 14.33 -11.67 7.55
C SER A 374 12.98 -12.02 8.15
N VAL A 375 11.99 -12.28 7.30
CA VAL A 375 10.60 -12.56 7.74
C VAL A 375 9.89 -13.43 6.72
N HIS A 376 8.99 -14.30 7.17
CA HIS A 376 8.22 -15.24 6.33
C HIS A 376 9.10 -16.19 5.49
N GLY A 377 10.30 -16.51 5.98
CA GLY A 377 11.28 -17.33 5.24
C GLY A 377 11.91 -16.60 4.04
N LEU A 378 11.73 -15.28 3.93
CA LEU A 378 12.35 -14.43 2.93
C LEU A 378 13.53 -13.67 3.56
N PRO A 379 14.60 -13.41 2.78
CA PRO A 379 15.82 -12.78 3.29
C PRO A 379 15.59 -11.35 3.77
N SER A 380 16.49 -10.87 4.62
CA SER A 380 16.64 -9.43 4.88
C SER A 380 17.00 -8.67 3.59
N TYR A 381 16.82 -7.36 3.56
CA TYR A 381 17.20 -6.53 2.42
C TYR A 381 18.69 -6.65 2.08
N ASN A 382 19.55 -6.68 3.11
CA ASN A 382 21.00 -6.83 2.93
C ASN A 382 21.36 -8.19 2.30
N GLU A 383 20.75 -9.27 2.76
CA GLU A 383 20.93 -10.60 2.15
C GLU A 383 20.36 -10.68 0.74
N PHE A 384 19.20 -10.06 0.50
CA PHE A 384 18.57 -10.00 -0.81
C PHE A 384 19.47 -9.34 -1.84
N ILE A 385 20.01 -8.16 -1.53
CA ILE A 385 20.97 -7.47 -2.39
C ILE A 385 22.25 -8.29 -2.58
N LYS A 386 22.74 -8.97 -1.54
CA LYS A 386 23.91 -9.85 -1.63
C LYS A 386 23.67 -11.03 -2.59
N ASN A 387 22.51 -11.68 -2.50
CA ASN A 387 22.16 -12.81 -3.36
C ASN A 387 22.01 -12.40 -4.82
N LEU A 388 21.46 -11.20 -5.07
CA LEU A 388 21.38 -10.65 -6.43
C LEU A 388 22.76 -10.43 -7.08
N ARG A 389 23.81 -10.20 -6.29
CA ARG A 389 25.19 -10.04 -6.76
C ARG A 389 25.89 -11.35 -7.08
N LEU A 390 25.52 -12.45 -6.43
CA LEU A 390 26.19 -13.75 -6.59
C LEU A 390 25.70 -14.50 -7.85
N ASP A 391 24.53 -14.15 -8.36
CA ASP A 391 23.90 -14.78 -9.53
C ASP A 391 24.04 -13.96 -10.83
N GLY A 392 24.79 -12.86 -10.81
CA GLY A 392 25.10 -12.02 -11.97
C GLY A 392 26.55 -12.19 -12.39
#